data_AF-A0A9D6NTX3-F1
#
_entry.id   AF-A0A9D6NTX3-F1
#
_cell.length_a   1.000
_cell.length_b   1.000
_cell.length_c   1.000
_cell.angle_alpha   90.00
_cell.angle_beta   90.00
_cell.angle_gamma   90.00
#
_symmetry.space_group_name_H-M   'P 1'
#
loop_
_entity.id
_entity.type
_entity.pdbx_description
1 polymer ?
#
loop_
_entity_poly.entity_id
_entity_poly.type
_entity_poly.pdbx_seq_one_letter_code
_entity_poly.pdbx_strand_id
1 'polypeptide(L)' 'ERLLLDCMLGDSTLFNRRDETEAAWALITPLFDHPPAPEDFPNYPAGSWGPPAAFALLECQGRNWRRL' A
#
# COMPACT_ATOMS: atom_id res chain seq x y z
N GLU A 1 -19.27 10.67 -10.09
CA GLU A 1 -20.02 10.93 -8.84
C GLU A 1 -20.74 9.66 -8.39
N ARG A 2 -19.98 8.66 -7.92
CA ARG A 2 -20.52 7.31 -7.61
C ARG A 2 -20.74 7.10 -6.11
N LEU A 3 -19.72 7.40 -5.30
CA LEU A 3 -19.79 7.25 -3.84
C LEU A 3 -20.90 8.11 -3.18
N LEU A 4 -21.20 9.28 -3.74
CA LEU A 4 -22.27 10.13 -3.23
C LEU A 4 -23.66 9.52 -3.46
N LEU A 5 -23.88 8.96 -4.65
CA LEU A 5 -25.11 8.24 -4.99
C LEU A 5 -25.27 7.00 -4.12
N ASP A 6 -24.20 6.22 -3.97
CA ASP A 6 -24.20 5.00 -3.14
C ASP A 6 -24.56 5.34 -1.67
N CYS A 7 -24.04 6.44 -1.13
CA CYS A 7 -24.40 6.95 0.19
C CYS A 7 -25.90 7.29 0.31
N MET A 8 -26.47 8.00 -0.68
CA MET A 8 -27.89 8.35 -0.69
C MET A 8 -28.80 7.11 -0.81
N LEU A 9 -28.34 6.08 -1.51
CA LEU A 9 -29.06 4.81 -1.67
C LEU A 9 -28.85 3.83 -0.50
N GLY A 10 -27.98 4.17 0.46
CA GLY A 10 -27.62 3.28 1.56
C GLY A 10 -26.77 2.08 1.15
N ASP A 11 -26.13 2.13 -0.02
CA ASP A 11 -25.21 1.11 -0.49
C ASP A 11 -23.82 1.33 0.15
N SER A 12 -23.40 0.36 0.97
CA SER A 12 -22.14 0.39 1.71
C SER A 12 -21.02 -0.40 1.05
N THR A 13 -21.23 -1.00 -0.13
CA THR A 13 -20.28 -1.92 -0.77
C THR A 13 -18.92 -1.31 -1.11
N LEU A 14 -18.86 0.00 -1.36
CA LEU A 14 -17.63 0.73 -1.69
C LEU A 14 -17.06 1.54 -0.51
N PHE A 15 -17.56 1.30 0.70
CA PHE A 15 -17.09 1.95 1.92
C PHE A 15 -16.33 0.95 2.78
N ASN A 16 -15.17 1.36 3.30
CA ASN A 16 -14.44 0.53 4.25
C ASN A 16 -15.24 0.39 5.54
N ARG A 17 -15.30 -0.83 6.07
CA ARG A 17 -15.88 -1.06 7.38
C ARG A 17 -14.90 -0.63 8.48
N ARG A 18 -15.44 -0.44 9.69
CA ARG A 18 -14.64 -0.02 10.85
C ARG A 18 -13.57 -1.05 11.21
N ASP A 19 -13.95 -2.33 11.27
CA ASP A 19 -13.05 -3.45 11.56
C ASP A 19 -11.94 -3.60 10.52
N GLU A 20 -12.27 -3.45 9.24
CA GLU A 20 -11.29 -3.43 8.15
C GLU A 20 -10.28 -2.27 8.29
N THR A 21 -10.77 -1.09 8.65
CA THR A 21 -9.92 0.09 8.87
C THR A 21 -9.00 -0.11 10.07
N GLU A 22 -9.52 -0.62 11.19
CA GLU A 22 -8.74 -0.92 12.39
C GLU A 22 -7.66 -1.99 12.11
N ALA A 23 -7.99 -3.05 11.35
CA ALA A 23 -7.04 -4.08 10.95
C ALA A 23 -5.94 -3.53 10.03
N ALA A 24 -6.29 -2.69 9.05
CA ALA A 24 -5.32 -2.06 8.16
C ALA A 24 -4.33 -1.17 8.94
N TRP A 25 -4.83 -0.40 9.92
CA TRP A 25 -3.98 0.40 10.80
C TRP A 25 -3.09 -0.46 11.68
N ALA A 26 -3.63 -1.51 12.32
CA ALA A 26 -2.83 -2.42 13.15
C ALA A 26 -1.67 -3.05 12.38
N LEU A 27 -1.85 -3.34 11.08
CA LEU A 27 -0.82 -3.89 10.21
C LEU A 27 0.29 -2.86 9.87
N ILE A 28 -0.08 -1.61 9.59
CA ILE A 28 0.84 -0.58 9.10
C ILE A 28 1.54 0.19 10.23
N THR A 29 0.89 0.41 11.38
CA THR A 29 1.42 1.21 12.49
C THR A 29 2.84 0.80 12.93
N PRO A 30 3.20 -0.49 13.06
CA PRO A 30 4.56 -0.88 13.44
C PRO A 30 5.66 -0.37 12.49
N LEU A 31 5.35 -0.15 11.20
CA LEU A 31 6.30 0.38 10.22
C LEU A 31 6.61 1.87 10.46
N PHE A 32 5.67 2.60 11.05
CA PHE A 32 5.86 4.01 11.42
C PHE A 32 6.54 4.17 12.78
N ASP A 33 6.24 3.28 13.72
CA ASP A 33 6.86 3.29 15.06
C ASP A 33 8.34 2.86 15.00
N HIS A 34 8.70 2.05 14.02
CA HIS A 34 10.06 1.54 13.80
C HIS A 34 10.52 1.77 12.36
N PRO A 35 10.72 3.03 11.95
CA PRO A 35 11.18 3.32 10.61
C PRO A 35 12.62 2.81 10.42
N PRO A 36 13.00 2.41 9.19
CA PRO A 36 14.38 2.05 8.90
C PRO A 36 15.29 3.26 9.14
N ALA A 37 16.57 2.99 9.43
CA ALA A 37 17.56 4.06 9.48
C ALA A 37 17.61 4.77 8.11
N PRO A 38 17.82 6.10 8.06
CA PRO A 38 17.87 6.83 6.79
C PRO A 38 18.87 6.28 5.78
N GLU A 39 19.96 5.70 6.29
CA GLU A 39 21.04 5.08 5.53
C GLU A 39 20.61 3.78 4.83
N ASP A 40 19.66 3.05 5.44
CA ASP A 40 19.11 1.80 4.93
C ASP A 40 17.90 2.02 3.99
N PHE A 41 17.43 3.26 3.87
CA PHE A 41 16.26 3.55 3.05
C PHE A 41 16.58 3.46 1.55
N PRO A 42 15.90 2.59 0.78
CA PRO A 42 16.24 2.33 -0.62
C PRO A 42 15.72 3.45 -1.52
N ASN A 43 16.55 4.48 -1.72
CA ASN A 43 16.25 5.59 -2.62
C ASN A 43 16.28 5.18 -4.10
N TYR A 44 15.57 5.93 -4.94
CA TYR A 44 15.48 5.69 -6.39
C TYR A 44 15.34 6.99 -7.19
N PRO A 45 15.79 7.04 -8.47
CA PRO A 45 15.64 8.23 -9.31
C PRO A 45 14.18 8.56 -9.62
N ALA A 46 13.85 9.85 -9.68
CA ALA A 46 12.53 10.31 -10.11
C ALA A 46 12.22 9.82 -11.55
N GLY A 47 10.99 9.36 -11.78
CA GLY A 47 10.56 8.78 -13.06
C GLY A 47 10.96 7.31 -13.26
N SER A 48 11.72 6.71 -12.34
CA SER A 48 11.93 5.26 -12.32
C SER A 48 10.79 4.52 -11.61
N TRP A 49 10.74 3.20 -11.77
CA TRP A 49 9.72 2.33 -11.17
C TRP A 49 9.95 2.01 -9.68
N GLY A 50 11.01 2.54 -9.07
CA GLY A 50 11.38 2.26 -7.69
C GLY A 50 12.79 1.68 -7.56
N PRO A 51 13.22 1.37 -6.32
CA PRO A 51 14.57 0.87 -6.04
C PRO A 51 14.74 -0.61 -6.45
N PRO A 52 15.97 -1.07 -6.71
CA PRO A 52 16.25 -2.48 -7.01
C PRO A 52 15.72 -3.46 -5.94
N ALA A 53 15.72 -3.05 -4.67
CA ALA A 53 15.21 -3.83 -3.55
C ALA A 53 13.73 -4.22 -3.72
N ALA A 54 12.91 -3.38 -4.37
CA ALA A 54 11.50 -3.66 -4.62
C ALA A 54 11.30 -4.78 -5.67
N PHE A 55 12.23 -4.93 -6.61
CA PHE A 55 12.22 -6.02 -7.59
C PHE A 55 12.71 -7.33 -6.97
N ALA A 56 13.83 -7.26 -6.23
CA ALA A 56 14.38 -8.41 -5.51
C ALA A 56 13.38 -9.04 -4.53
N LEU A 57 12.53 -8.23 -3.88
CA LEU A 57 11.46 -8.69 -2.99
C LEU A 57 10.44 -9.61 -3.70
N LEU A 58 10.12 -9.35 -4.97
CA LEU A 58 9.21 -10.21 -5.72
C LEU A 58 9.95 -11.41 -6.34
N GLU A 59 11.16 -11.18 -6.85
CA GLU A 59 11.98 -12.22 -7.48
C GLU A 59 12.30 -13.36 -6.52
N CYS A 60 12.55 -13.06 -5.23
CA CYS A 60 12.79 -14.09 -4.21
C CYS A 60 11.58 -15.02 -4.00
N GLN A 61 10.40 -14.61 -4.46
CA GLN A 61 9.17 -15.39 -4.44
C GLN A 61 8.76 -15.89 -5.84
N GLY A 62 9.65 -15.79 -6.84
CA GLY A 62 9.39 -16.18 -8.22
C GLY A 62 8.37 -15.28 -8.93
N ARG A 63 8.14 -14.06 -8.43
CA ARG A 63 7.16 -13.10 -8.95
C ARG A 63 7.87 -11.91 -9.59
N ASN A 64 7.18 -11.22 -10.49
CA ASN A 64 7.67 -10.02 -11.17
C ASN A 64 6.59 -8.94 -11.20
N TRP A 65 7.02 -7.69 -11.14
CA TRP A 65 6.12 -6.54 -11.36
C TRP A 65 5.58 -6.57 -12.79
N ARG A 66 4.26 -6.44 -12.94
CA ARG A 66 3.64 -6.25 -14.25
C ARG A 66 3.84 -4.80 -14.68
N ARG A 67 4.32 -4.59 -15.90
CA ARG A 67 4.30 -3.24 -16.51
C ARG A 67 2.87 -2.93 -16.94
N LEU A 68 2.38 -1.76 -16.55
CA LEU A 68 1.11 -1.19 -17.03
C LEU A 68 1.34 -0.47 -18.37
#